data_AF-A0A9X3SY90-F1
#
_entry.id   AF-A0A9X3SY90-F1
#
_cell.length_a   1.000
_cell.length_b   1.000
_cell.length_c   1.000
_cell.angle_alpha   90.00
_cell.angle_beta   90.00
_cell.angle_gamma   90.00
#
_symmetry.space_group_name_H-M   'P 1'
#
loop_
_entity.id
_entity.type
_entity.pdbx_description
1 polymer ?
#
loop_
_entity_poly.entity_id
_entity_poly.type
_entity_poly.pdbx_seq_one_letter_code
_entity_poly.pdbx_strand_id
1 'polypeptide(L)'
;MGKASWVMREQRRAHYSLRLFVFGILVGGCAIPHVPSRVVYEDPTNFVRLETDPQVRREQPETRHSHPVAISAQVMDEILRGLSVQVHRAAIQKLFAGEAPRQPAFRDDEITILTPQLVEALARASPEERVTFYLSHPRTSIKREITSGGLYVREDRLHFILGNHQNVYSIPAYGMVYDRRYPTMPTAPKGFDLHFDPEEVVEEQEVTIWTRLLGREKDEIVINLEKLRIKSPSSSVRLNEMNRPADNGFPSRIVCYPPNKSAVSRLSSPSVSVT
;
A
#
# COMPACT_ATOMS: atom_id res chain seq x y z
N MET A 1 -3.10 59.87 -52.10
CA MET A 1 -3.31 58.40 -52.10
C MET A 1 -2.52 57.71 -50.98
N GLY A 2 -2.82 57.94 -49.69
CA GLY A 2 -1.97 57.43 -48.58
C GLY A 2 -2.67 56.77 -47.39
N LYS A 3 -3.97 57.02 -47.17
CA LYS A 3 -4.66 56.59 -45.94
C LYS A 3 -5.14 55.12 -45.97
N ALA A 4 -5.40 54.55 -47.14
CA ALA A 4 -5.92 53.18 -47.26
C ALA A 4 -4.87 52.08 -47.00
N SER A 5 -3.58 52.35 -47.23
CA SER A 5 -2.52 51.32 -47.06
C SER A 5 -2.09 51.11 -45.60
N TRP A 6 -2.39 52.06 -44.72
CA TRP A 6 -2.06 51.99 -43.29
C TRP A 6 -3.07 51.12 -42.53
N VAL A 7 -4.37 51.34 -42.75
CA VAL A 7 -5.47 50.58 -42.13
C VAL A 7 -5.42 49.08 -42.49
N MET A 8 -5.09 48.74 -43.75
CA MET A 8 -4.96 47.33 -44.18
C MET A 8 -3.73 46.61 -43.61
N ARG A 9 -2.71 47.34 -43.16
CA ARG A 9 -1.51 46.75 -42.54
C ARG A 9 -1.78 46.41 -41.07
N GLU A 10 -2.54 47.25 -40.39
CA GLU A 10 -2.95 47.06 -39.00
C GLU A 10 -3.98 45.92 -38.85
N GLN A 11 -4.97 45.85 -39.76
CA GLN A 11 -5.91 44.73 -39.81
C GLN A 11 -5.21 43.38 -40.04
N ARG A 12 -4.24 43.32 -40.97
CA ARG A 12 -3.49 42.09 -41.22
C ARG A 12 -2.69 41.66 -40.00
N ARG A 13 -2.03 42.60 -39.31
CA ARG A 13 -1.30 42.32 -38.06
C ARG A 13 -2.19 41.75 -36.97
N ALA A 14 -3.39 42.31 -36.77
CA ALA A 14 -4.37 41.81 -35.80
C ALA A 14 -4.86 40.39 -36.12
N HIS A 15 -5.04 40.05 -37.40
CA HIS A 15 -5.41 38.69 -37.79
C HIS A 15 -4.26 37.68 -37.62
N TYR A 16 -3.00 38.09 -37.84
CA TYR A 16 -1.85 37.22 -37.60
C TYR A 16 -1.62 36.96 -36.11
N SER A 17 -1.74 37.98 -35.26
CA SER A 17 -1.63 37.81 -33.80
C SER A 17 -2.77 36.97 -33.22
N LEU A 18 -4.00 37.15 -33.70
CA LEU A 18 -5.13 36.29 -33.31
C LEU A 18 -4.93 34.83 -33.76
N ARG A 19 -4.43 34.60 -34.98
CA ARG A 19 -4.15 33.24 -35.48
C ARG A 19 -3.01 32.55 -34.71
N LEU A 20 -1.95 33.29 -34.36
CA LEU A 20 -0.86 32.76 -33.53
C LEU A 20 -1.32 32.40 -32.11
N PHE A 21 -2.19 33.23 -31.51
CA PHE A 21 -2.77 32.95 -30.20
C PHE A 21 -3.67 31.70 -30.22
N VAL A 22 -4.55 31.57 -31.22
CA VAL A 22 -5.41 30.39 -31.40
C VAL A 22 -4.59 29.13 -31.66
N PHE A 23 -3.52 29.23 -32.45
CA PHE A 23 -2.60 28.10 -32.66
C PHE A 23 -1.89 27.68 -31.37
N GLY A 24 -1.44 28.63 -30.54
CA GLY A 24 -0.79 28.35 -29.25
C GLY A 24 -1.68 27.58 -28.27
N ILE A 25 -2.99 27.82 -28.26
CA ILE A 25 -3.95 27.07 -27.43
C ILE A 25 -4.13 25.63 -27.94
N LEU A 26 -4.06 25.41 -29.25
CA LEU A 26 -4.25 24.09 -29.86
C LEU A 26 -3.06 23.14 -29.70
N VAL A 27 -1.84 23.66 -29.49
CA VAL A 27 -0.63 22.81 -29.25
C VAL A 27 -0.37 22.59 -27.75
N GLY A 28 -1.24 23.11 -26.86
CA GLY A 28 -1.20 22.80 -25.44
C GLY A 28 -1.67 21.36 -25.18
N GLY A 29 -0.78 20.39 -25.39
CA GLY A 29 -1.04 19.01 -24.98
C GLY A 29 -1.13 18.93 -23.45
N CYS A 30 -2.23 18.36 -22.93
CA CYS A 30 -2.31 17.97 -21.54
C CYS A 30 -1.26 16.87 -21.27
N ALA A 31 -0.10 17.26 -20.76
CA ALA A 31 0.83 16.29 -20.20
C ALA A 31 0.16 15.67 -18.96
N ILE A 32 -0.20 14.40 -19.07
CA ILE A 32 -0.75 13.65 -17.94
C ILE A 32 0.39 13.53 -16.90
N PRO A 33 0.21 14.04 -15.66
CA PRO A 33 1.27 14.02 -14.66
C PRO A 33 1.59 12.58 -14.30
N HIS A 34 2.81 12.15 -14.62
CA HIS A 34 3.35 10.87 -14.14
C HIS A 34 3.85 11.09 -12.72
N VAL A 35 3.40 10.26 -11.79
CA VAL A 35 3.93 10.28 -10.42
C VAL A 35 5.25 9.49 -10.45
N PRO A 36 6.41 10.13 -10.22
CA PRO A 36 7.66 9.41 -10.15
C PRO A 36 7.57 8.40 -9.00
N SER A 37 7.81 7.13 -9.32
CA SER A 37 7.75 6.05 -8.34
C SER A 37 8.87 5.05 -8.53
N ARG A 38 9.29 4.45 -7.42
CA ARG A 38 10.31 3.39 -7.38
C ARG A 38 9.69 2.11 -6.84
N VAL A 39 9.88 1.02 -7.56
CA VAL A 39 9.29 -0.27 -7.21
C VAL A 39 10.09 -0.93 -6.07
N VAL A 40 9.37 -1.42 -5.06
CA VAL A 40 9.91 -2.29 -4.00
C VAL A 40 9.47 -3.72 -4.27
N TYR A 41 8.20 -3.90 -4.61
CA TYR A 41 7.60 -5.18 -4.96
C TYR A 41 6.63 -5.00 -6.12
N GLU A 42 6.65 -5.91 -7.08
CA GLU A 42 5.67 -5.93 -8.16
C GLU A 42 5.43 -7.35 -8.64
N ASP A 43 4.15 -7.69 -8.72
CA ASP A 43 3.56 -8.90 -9.29
C ASP A 43 2.55 -8.47 -10.38
N PRO A 44 2.06 -9.34 -11.28
CA PRO A 44 1.08 -8.92 -12.29
C PRO A 44 -0.17 -8.28 -11.69
N THR A 45 -0.55 -8.65 -10.47
CA THR A 45 -1.77 -8.14 -9.81
C THR A 45 -1.52 -7.16 -8.68
N ASN A 46 -0.36 -7.22 -8.02
CA ASN A 46 -0.08 -6.50 -6.78
C ASN A 46 1.21 -5.69 -6.88
N PHE A 47 1.32 -4.57 -6.16
CA PHE A 47 2.59 -3.86 -6.04
C PHE A 47 2.72 -3.11 -4.72
N VAL A 48 3.99 -2.87 -4.34
CA VAL A 48 4.39 -1.90 -3.32
C VAL A 48 5.46 -0.99 -3.93
N ARG A 49 5.24 0.31 -3.86
CA ARG A 49 6.07 1.34 -4.49
C ARG A 49 6.37 2.46 -3.50
N LEU A 50 7.39 3.23 -3.83
CA LEU A 50 7.74 4.48 -3.19
C LEU A 50 7.38 5.59 -4.16
N GLU A 51 6.50 6.49 -3.74
CA GLU A 51 6.05 7.62 -4.56
C GLU A 51 6.48 8.92 -3.91
N THR A 52 6.92 9.90 -4.70
CA THR A 52 7.13 11.26 -4.18
C THR A 52 5.82 11.82 -3.68
N ASP A 53 5.81 12.27 -2.43
CA ASP A 53 4.62 12.83 -1.82
C ASP A 53 4.45 14.31 -2.22
N PRO A 54 3.36 14.67 -2.92
CA PRO A 54 3.13 16.07 -3.31
C PRO A 54 2.88 17.00 -2.12
N GLN A 55 2.63 16.48 -0.92
CA GLN A 55 2.49 17.28 0.29
C GLN A 55 3.83 17.72 0.86
N VAL A 56 4.92 17.02 0.54
CA VAL A 56 6.27 17.38 0.99
C VAL A 56 6.81 18.47 0.09
N ARG A 57 7.02 19.66 0.65
CA ARG A 57 7.59 20.78 -0.10
C ARG A 57 9.09 20.82 0.15
N ARG A 58 9.89 20.82 -0.91
CA ARG A 58 11.36 20.86 -0.80
C ARG A 58 11.90 22.05 0.01
N GLU A 59 11.17 23.17 -0.04
CA GLU A 59 11.48 24.41 0.66
C GLU A 59 11.13 24.39 2.16
N GLN A 60 10.35 23.39 2.61
CA GLN A 60 9.82 23.29 3.98
C GLN A 60 10.24 21.94 4.59
N PRO A 61 11.43 21.87 5.21
CA PRO A 61 11.95 20.63 5.80
C PRO A 61 11.02 19.99 6.83
N GLU A 62 10.19 20.79 7.51
CA GLU A 62 9.18 20.35 8.48
C GLU A 62 8.05 19.50 7.87
N THR A 63 7.88 19.56 6.55
CA THR A 63 6.90 18.73 5.83
C THR A 63 7.44 17.35 5.47
N ARG A 64 8.74 17.10 5.64
CA ARG A 64 9.38 15.83 5.29
C ARG A 64 8.97 14.70 6.23
N HIS A 65 8.96 13.50 5.68
CA HIS A 65 8.70 12.27 6.42
C HIS A 65 9.94 11.82 7.21
N SER A 66 9.71 11.13 8.32
CA SER A 66 10.74 10.52 9.17
C SER A 66 11.24 9.19 8.57
N HIS A 67 11.62 9.21 7.30
CA HIS A 67 12.15 8.07 6.55
C HIS A 67 13.66 8.24 6.29
N PRO A 68 14.43 7.14 6.13
CA PRO A 68 14.01 5.74 6.26
C PRO A 68 13.73 5.35 7.73
N VAL A 69 12.84 4.39 7.93
CA VAL A 69 12.47 3.89 9.27
C VAL A 69 12.44 2.36 9.30
N ALA A 70 13.02 1.78 10.34
CA ALA A 70 12.98 0.34 10.58
C ALA A 70 11.82 -0.01 11.50
N ILE A 71 10.82 -0.72 10.97
CA ILE A 71 9.71 -1.31 11.72
C ILE A 71 9.83 -2.83 11.63
N SER A 72 9.53 -3.55 12.72
CA SER A 72 9.56 -5.01 12.71
C SER A 72 8.36 -5.58 11.94
N ALA A 73 8.53 -6.76 11.35
CA ALA A 73 7.44 -7.45 10.65
C ALA A 73 6.28 -7.76 11.59
N GLN A 74 6.56 -8.07 12.85
CA GLN A 74 5.54 -8.32 13.87
C GLN A 74 4.68 -7.08 14.13
N VAL A 75 5.31 -5.91 14.31
CA VAL A 75 4.58 -4.66 14.53
C VAL A 75 3.77 -4.30 13.28
N MET A 76 4.31 -4.50 12.08
CA MET A 76 3.56 -4.24 10.84
C MET A 76 2.36 -5.19 10.68
N ASP A 77 2.52 -6.48 11.00
CA ASP A 77 1.41 -7.46 10.98
C ASP A 77 0.31 -7.07 11.98
N GLU A 78 0.68 -6.69 13.22
CA GLU A 78 -0.26 -6.17 14.22
C GLU A 78 -0.99 -4.93 13.73
N ILE A 79 -0.28 -3.99 13.09
CA ILE A 79 -0.89 -2.78 12.52
C ILE A 79 -1.93 -3.15 11.46
N LEU A 80 -1.57 -4.01 10.50
CA LEU A 80 -2.48 -4.37 9.41
C LEU A 80 -3.70 -5.17 9.91
N ARG A 81 -3.53 -6.00 10.94
CA ARG A 81 -4.63 -6.75 11.58
C ARG A 81 -5.55 -5.87 12.42
N GLY A 82 -4.99 -4.85 13.07
CA GLY A 82 -5.77 -3.89 13.87
C GLY A 82 -6.63 -2.95 13.03
N LEU A 83 -6.30 -2.77 11.74
CA LEU A 83 -7.08 -1.93 10.84
C LEU A 83 -8.43 -2.58 10.51
N SER A 84 -9.50 -1.83 10.74
CA SER A 84 -10.86 -2.23 10.40
C SER A 84 -11.61 -1.12 9.69
N VAL A 85 -12.57 -1.52 8.85
CA VAL A 85 -13.36 -0.64 8.01
C VAL A 85 -14.83 -0.77 8.36
N GLN A 86 -15.52 0.37 8.47
CA GLN A 86 -16.96 0.44 8.64
C GLN A 86 -17.60 1.04 7.39
N VAL A 87 -18.25 0.21 6.58
CA VAL A 87 -18.87 0.65 5.32
C VAL A 87 -20.14 1.46 5.59
N HIS A 88 -20.29 2.60 4.92
CA HIS A 88 -21.47 3.42 4.99
C HIS A 88 -22.67 2.71 4.37
N ARG A 89 -23.74 2.57 5.16
CA ARG A 89 -25.05 2.14 4.68
C ARG A 89 -25.90 3.34 4.25
N ALA A 90 -26.73 3.14 3.23
CA ALA A 90 -27.75 4.12 2.86
C ALA A 90 -28.72 4.38 4.02
N ALA A 91 -29.27 5.59 4.12
CA ALA A 91 -30.12 5.99 5.26
C ALA A 91 -31.28 5.03 5.53
N ILE A 92 -31.94 4.53 4.47
CA ILE A 92 -33.02 3.55 4.59
C ILE A 92 -32.50 2.24 5.20
N GLN A 93 -31.35 1.74 4.76
CA GLN A 93 -30.75 0.52 5.32
C GLN A 93 -30.30 0.72 6.77
N LYS A 94 -29.76 1.89 7.12
CA LYS A 94 -29.39 2.23 8.51
C LYS A 94 -30.61 2.21 9.44
N LEU A 95 -31.77 2.67 8.97
CA LEU A 95 -33.00 2.68 9.78
C LEU A 95 -33.48 1.27 10.14
N PHE A 96 -33.35 0.30 9.24
CA PHE A 96 -33.83 -1.08 9.45
C PHE A 96 -32.78 -2.01 10.06
N ALA A 97 -31.52 -1.86 9.70
CA ALA A 97 -30.45 -2.82 10.03
C ALA A 97 -29.33 -2.22 10.90
N GLY A 98 -29.46 -0.95 11.32
CA GLY A 98 -28.44 -0.22 12.07
C GLY A 98 -27.19 0.07 11.23
N GLU A 99 -26.12 0.47 11.92
CA GLU A 99 -24.81 0.69 11.30
C GLU A 99 -24.22 -0.62 10.74
N ALA A 100 -23.31 -0.50 9.78
CA ALA A 100 -22.58 -1.67 9.31
C ALA A 100 -21.64 -2.16 10.42
N PRO A 101 -21.45 -3.49 10.56
CA PRO A 101 -20.42 -4.02 11.42
C PRO A 101 -19.03 -3.61 10.90
N ARG A 102 -18.10 -3.37 11.82
CA ARG A 102 -16.68 -3.22 11.51
C ARG A 102 -16.15 -4.55 10.95
N GLN A 103 -15.40 -4.47 9.87
CA GLN A 103 -14.78 -5.62 9.21
C GLN A 103 -13.27 -5.39 9.08
N PRO A 104 -12.44 -6.43 9.07
CA PRO A 104 -11.01 -6.26 8.83
C PRO A 104 -10.75 -5.50 7.52
N ALA A 105 -9.84 -4.53 7.55
CA ALA A 105 -9.47 -3.75 6.37
C ALA A 105 -8.73 -4.60 5.31
N PHE A 106 -8.05 -5.65 5.77
CA PHE A 106 -7.24 -6.55 4.98
C PHE A 106 -7.59 -8.00 5.27
N ARG A 107 -7.45 -8.86 4.27
CA ARG A 107 -7.53 -10.31 4.37
C ARG A 107 -6.19 -10.89 4.84
N ASP A 108 -6.19 -12.09 5.41
CA ASP A 108 -4.95 -12.72 5.90
C ASP A 108 -3.89 -12.96 4.81
N ASP A 109 -4.31 -13.26 3.58
CA ASP A 109 -3.43 -13.40 2.43
C ASP A 109 -2.82 -12.06 2.01
N GLU A 110 -3.60 -10.98 2.06
CA GLU A 110 -3.13 -9.62 1.80
C GLU A 110 -2.09 -9.19 2.83
N ILE A 111 -2.34 -9.45 4.12
CA ILE A 111 -1.42 -9.13 5.22
C ILE A 111 -0.10 -9.90 5.05
N THR A 112 -0.17 -11.18 4.65
CA THR A 112 1.00 -12.02 4.41
C THR A 112 1.87 -11.46 3.27
N ILE A 113 1.26 -10.91 2.22
CA ILE A 113 1.97 -10.27 1.11
C ILE A 113 2.53 -8.90 1.53
N LEU A 114 1.71 -8.07 2.16
CA LEU A 114 2.06 -6.67 2.45
C LEU A 114 3.12 -6.55 3.54
N THR A 115 3.00 -7.29 4.64
CA THR A 115 3.85 -7.13 5.83
C THR A 115 5.36 -7.04 5.49
N PRO A 116 5.97 -8.03 4.81
CA PRO A 116 7.40 -7.95 4.49
C PRO A 116 7.74 -6.79 3.55
N GLN A 117 6.87 -6.52 2.57
CA GLN A 117 7.10 -5.52 1.54
C GLN A 117 6.98 -4.09 2.06
N LEU A 118 6.05 -3.84 2.98
CA LEU A 118 5.88 -2.54 3.62
C LEU A 118 7.04 -2.22 4.56
N VAL A 119 7.52 -3.20 5.32
CA VAL A 119 8.71 -3.06 6.16
C VAL A 119 9.94 -2.71 5.31
N GLU A 120 10.16 -3.43 4.22
CA GLU A 120 11.26 -3.17 3.28
C GLU A 120 11.12 -1.80 2.61
N ALA A 121 9.90 -1.41 2.23
CA ALA A 121 9.64 -0.12 1.62
C ALA A 121 9.93 1.04 2.58
N LEU A 122 9.47 0.97 3.83
CA LEU A 122 9.73 1.99 4.85
C LEU A 122 11.22 2.12 5.19
N ALA A 123 11.97 1.02 5.17
CA ALA A 123 13.41 1.03 5.38
C ALA A 123 14.19 1.64 4.21
N ARG A 124 13.59 1.71 3.01
CA ARG A 124 14.20 2.27 1.79
C ARG A 124 13.65 3.63 1.39
N ALA A 125 12.55 4.08 1.99
CA ALA A 125 11.89 5.34 1.67
C ALA A 125 12.82 6.52 1.97
N SER A 126 12.81 7.53 1.10
CA SER A 126 13.43 8.82 1.38
C SER A 126 12.45 9.76 2.12
N PRO A 127 12.94 10.84 2.75
CA PRO A 127 12.08 11.82 3.43
C PRO A 127 11.03 12.52 2.54
N GLU A 128 11.18 12.46 1.21
CA GLU A 128 10.23 13.03 0.24
C GLU A 128 9.25 11.97 -0.32
N GLU A 129 9.43 10.70 0.04
CA GLU A 129 8.66 9.58 -0.48
C GLU A 129 7.69 9.06 0.58
N ARG A 130 6.53 8.60 0.11
CA ARG A 130 5.59 7.77 0.87
C ARG A 130 5.55 6.38 0.26
N VAL A 131 5.21 5.37 1.06
CA VAL A 131 4.96 4.02 0.57
C VAL A 131 3.54 3.95 0.02
N THR A 132 3.36 3.38 -1.15
CA THR A 132 2.04 3.08 -1.73
C THR A 132 1.91 1.60 -2.02
N PHE A 133 0.70 1.08 -1.86
CA PHE A 133 0.39 -0.31 -2.12
C PHE A 133 -0.90 -0.44 -2.93
N TYR A 134 -0.97 -1.53 -3.68
CA TYR A 134 -2.12 -1.89 -4.47
C TYR A 134 -2.22 -3.40 -4.51
N LEU A 135 -3.41 -3.89 -4.17
CA LEU A 135 -3.78 -5.29 -4.16
C LEU A 135 -5.01 -5.47 -5.04
N SER A 136 -5.00 -6.54 -5.84
CA SER A 136 -6.14 -6.86 -6.70
C SER A 136 -6.47 -8.35 -6.70
N HIS A 137 -7.72 -8.65 -6.37
CA HIS A 137 -8.26 -10.00 -6.44
C HIS A 137 -9.21 -10.16 -7.62
N PRO A 138 -9.03 -11.17 -8.48
CA PRO A 138 -10.00 -11.47 -9.52
C PRO A 138 -11.30 -11.99 -8.89
N ARG A 139 -12.42 -11.31 -9.15
CA ARG A 139 -13.75 -11.79 -8.75
C ARG A 139 -14.43 -12.57 -9.87
N THR A 140 -14.25 -12.10 -11.11
CA THR A 140 -14.64 -12.79 -12.35
C THR A 140 -13.63 -12.47 -13.44
N SER A 141 -13.78 -13.04 -14.65
CA SER A 141 -12.91 -12.72 -15.79
C SER A 141 -12.91 -11.23 -16.18
N ILE A 142 -13.93 -10.47 -15.78
CA ILE A 142 -14.13 -9.07 -16.14
C ILE A 142 -14.23 -8.13 -14.94
N LYS A 143 -14.21 -8.64 -13.71
CA LYS A 143 -14.31 -7.85 -12.47
C LYS A 143 -13.21 -8.20 -11.50
N ARG A 144 -12.64 -7.17 -10.90
CA ARG A 144 -11.62 -7.26 -9.86
C ARG A 144 -12.07 -6.50 -8.63
N GLU A 145 -11.63 -6.98 -7.49
CA GLU A 145 -11.75 -6.31 -6.20
C GLU A 145 -10.39 -5.68 -5.90
N ILE A 146 -10.39 -4.42 -5.49
CA ILE A 146 -9.16 -3.64 -5.32
C ILE A 146 -9.09 -3.08 -3.91
N THR A 147 -7.93 -3.27 -3.29
CA THR A 147 -7.56 -2.65 -2.03
C THR A 147 -6.27 -1.87 -2.26
N SER A 148 -6.29 -0.55 -2.03
CA SER A 148 -5.12 0.29 -2.30
C SER A 148 -5.03 1.47 -1.35
N GLY A 149 -3.82 1.94 -1.17
CA GLY A 149 -3.55 3.00 -0.22
C GLY A 149 -2.08 3.37 -0.15
N GLY A 150 -1.71 3.99 0.96
CA GLY A 150 -0.34 4.34 1.23
C GLY A 150 -0.11 4.61 2.71
N LEU A 151 1.16 4.69 3.08
CA LEU A 151 1.58 4.98 4.43
C LEU A 151 2.91 5.73 4.42
N TYR A 152 3.10 6.52 5.47
CA TYR A 152 4.34 7.23 5.74
C TYR A 152 4.49 7.41 7.25
N VAL A 153 5.71 7.67 7.70
CA VAL A 153 6.00 7.91 9.13
C VAL A 153 6.47 9.32 9.30
N ARG A 154 5.96 10.00 10.32
CA ARG A 154 6.37 11.34 10.69
C ARG A 154 6.33 11.48 12.21
N GLU A 155 7.45 11.90 12.80
CA GLU A 155 7.55 12.15 14.25
C GLU A 155 7.05 10.94 15.08
N ASP A 156 7.50 9.72 14.74
CA ASP A 156 7.12 8.44 15.35
C ASP A 156 5.62 8.08 15.25
N ARG A 157 4.90 8.75 14.37
CA ARG A 157 3.51 8.46 14.04
C ARG A 157 3.41 7.88 12.65
N LEU A 158 2.74 6.74 12.55
CA LEU A 158 2.43 6.11 11.27
C LEU A 158 1.12 6.67 10.76
N HIS A 159 1.18 7.40 9.65
CA HIS A 159 0.01 7.85 8.91
C HIS A 159 -0.35 6.77 7.90
N PHE A 160 -1.57 6.26 7.98
CA PHE A 160 -2.09 5.23 7.09
C PHE A 160 -3.29 5.76 6.31
N ILE A 161 -3.24 5.63 4.99
CA ILE A 161 -4.25 6.10 4.05
C ILE A 161 -4.82 4.89 3.32
N LEU A 162 -6.13 4.69 3.40
CA LEU A 162 -6.84 3.69 2.62
C LEU A 162 -7.68 4.39 1.55
N GLY A 163 -7.21 4.30 0.30
CA GLY A 163 -7.87 4.93 -0.84
C GLY A 163 -9.02 4.08 -1.38
N ASN A 164 -8.81 2.77 -1.51
CA ASN A 164 -9.82 1.83 -1.98
C ASN A 164 -9.85 0.62 -1.04
N HIS A 165 -11.05 0.23 -0.61
CA HIS A 165 -11.28 -0.95 0.21
C HIS A 165 -12.24 -1.89 -0.53
N GLN A 166 -11.73 -3.02 -1.01
CA GLN A 166 -12.52 -4.05 -1.68
C GLN A 166 -13.46 -3.49 -2.78
N ASN A 167 -13.01 -2.45 -3.48
CA ASN A 167 -13.81 -1.78 -4.50
C ASN A 167 -13.88 -2.67 -5.73
N VAL A 168 -15.11 -3.05 -6.13
CA VAL A 168 -15.32 -3.90 -7.29
C VAL A 168 -15.29 -3.05 -8.56
N TYR A 169 -14.24 -3.22 -9.34
CA TYR A 169 -14.02 -2.53 -10.60
C TYR A 169 -14.12 -3.51 -11.79
N SER A 170 -14.78 -3.10 -12.87
CA SER A 170 -14.79 -3.87 -14.11
C SER A 170 -13.56 -3.54 -14.94
N ILE A 171 -12.81 -4.56 -15.38
CA ILE A 171 -11.68 -4.39 -16.29
C ILE A 171 -12.23 -3.76 -17.59
N PRO A 172 -11.84 -2.53 -17.95
CA PRO A 172 -12.31 -1.92 -19.18
C PRO A 172 -11.75 -2.71 -20.37
N ALA A 173 -12.60 -2.97 -21.37
CA ALA A 173 -12.17 -3.66 -22.60
C ALA A 173 -11.11 -2.86 -23.37
N TYR A 174 -11.15 -1.53 -23.24
CA TYR A 174 -10.18 -0.58 -23.78
C TYR A 174 -10.06 0.58 -22.78
N GLY A 175 -8.85 0.98 -22.41
CA GLY A 175 -8.61 2.15 -21.55
C GLY A 175 -7.53 1.95 -20.49
N MET A 176 -7.26 3.02 -19.75
CA MET A 176 -6.26 3.06 -18.68
C MET A 176 -6.85 2.57 -17.36
N VAL A 177 -6.06 1.77 -16.62
CA VAL A 177 -6.37 1.28 -15.27
C VAL A 177 -5.96 2.36 -14.26
N TYR A 178 -6.88 3.28 -13.94
CA TYR A 178 -6.62 4.52 -13.16
C TYR A 178 -6.21 4.26 -11.71
N ASP A 179 -6.81 3.24 -11.12
CA ASP A 179 -6.58 2.70 -9.79
C ASP A 179 -5.10 2.29 -9.57
N ARG A 180 -4.44 1.73 -10.59
CA ARG A 180 -3.02 1.34 -10.51
C ARG A 180 -2.06 2.54 -10.61
N ARG A 181 -2.52 3.70 -11.09
CA ARG A 181 -1.71 4.92 -11.25
C ARG A 181 -1.75 5.85 -10.05
N TYR A 182 -2.89 5.90 -9.36
CA TYR A 182 -3.12 6.75 -8.20
C TYR A 182 -3.69 5.91 -7.04
N PRO A 183 -2.90 5.01 -6.44
CA PRO A 183 -3.38 4.04 -5.46
C PRO A 183 -3.93 4.68 -4.17
N THR A 184 -3.48 5.90 -3.83
CA THR A 184 -4.01 6.65 -2.68
C THR A 184 -5.26 7.47 -3.02
N MET A 185 -5.67 7.53 -4.28
CA MET A 185 -6.89 8.24 -4.68
C MET A 185 -8.07 7.27 -4.73
N PRO A 186 -9.20 7.62 -4.09
CA PRO A 186 -10.37 6.78 -4.14
C PRO A 186 -10.96 6.76 -5.56
N THR A 187 -11.23 5.55 -6.07
CA THR A 187 -11.80 5.34 -7.42
C THR A 187 -13.32 5.48 -7.46
N ALA A 188 -13.95 5.45 -6.29
CA ALA A 188 -15.36 5.72 -6.04
C ALA A 188 -15.47 6.67 -4.83
N PRO A 189 -16.60 7.38 -4.64
CA PRO A 189 -16.80 8.17 -3.42
C PRO A 189 -16.50 7.34 -2.18
N LYS A 190 -15.70 7.88 -1.24
CA LYS A 190 -15.28 7.17 -0.03
C LYS A 190 -16.53 6.80 0.77
N GLY A 191 -16.87 5.51 0.73
CA GLY A 191 -18.10 4.96 1.31
C GLY A 191 -17.82 4.18 2.58
N PHE A 192 -16.75 4.50 3.30
CA PHE A 192 -16.36 3.79 4.51
C PHE A 192 -15.50 4.66 5.43
N ASP A 193 -15.54 4.34 6.73
CA ASP A 193 -14.66 4.91 7.74
C ASP A 193 -13.58 3.90 8.14
N LEU A 194 -12.38 4.39 8.44
CA LEU A 194 -11.23 3.57 8.85
C LEU A 194 -11.05 3.68 10.36
N HIS A 195 -10.88 2.53 11.02
CA HIS A 195 -10.69 2.40 12.44
C HIS A 195 -9.45 1.55 12.72
N PHE A 196 -8.92 1.66 13.93
CA PHE A 196 -7.82 0.84 14.40
C PHE A 196 -8.11 0.34 15.80
N ASP A 197 -7.95 -0.96 16.00
CA ASP A 197 -7.98 -1.60 17.31
C ASP A 197 -6.53 -1.92 17.71
N PRO A 198 -6.01 -1.33 18.79
CA PRO A 198 -6.74 -0.57 19.80
C PRO A 198 -6.85 0.93 19.57
N GLU A 199 -8.04 1.48 19.86
CA GLU A 199 -8.38 2.89 19.65
C GLU A 199 -7.48 3.85 20.47
N GLU A 200 -6.91 3.43 21.61
CA GLU A 200 -6.06 4.32 22.44
C GLU A 200 -4.70 4.67 21.79
N VAL A 201 -4.30 3.89 20.79
CA VAL A 201 -3.08 4.12 20.01
C VAL A 201 -3.32 5.13 18.88
N VAL A 202 -4.59 5.32 18.50
CA VAL A 202 -4.98 6.26 17.46
C VAL A 202 -4.94 7.68 18.03
N GLU A 203 -4.27 8.57 17.32
CA GLU A 203 -4.35 9.99 17.62
C GLU A 203 -5.57 10.56 16.89
N GLU A 204 -6.55 11.06 17.66
CA GLU A 204 -7.66 11.82 17.09
C GLU A 204 -7.10 13.04 16.37
N GLN A 205 -7.31 13.10 15.06
CA GLN A 205 -7.00 14.31 14.31
C GLN A 205 -8.05 15.37 14.65
N GLU A 206 -7.59 16.53 15.13
CA GLU A 206 -8.45 17.70 15.35
C GLU A 206 -8.94 18.25 14.01
N VAL A 207 -9.98 17.60 13.46
CA VAL A 207 -10.67 18.09 12.27
C VAL A 207 -11.56 19.24 12.67
N THR A 208 -11.09 20.46 12.45
CA THR A 208 -11.92 21.65 12.64
C THR A 208 -13.14 21.58 11.73
N ILE A 209 -14.30 22.06 12.20
CA ILE A 209 -15.58 22.06 11.45
C ILE A 209 -15.42 22.70 10.06
N TRP A 210 -14.59 23.74 9.95
CA TRP A 210 -14.24 24.38 8.68
C TRP A 210 -13.48 23.47 7.72
N THR A 211 -12.58 22.63 8.23
CA THR A 211 -11.84 21.64 7.44
C THR A 211 -12.78 20.59 6.86
N ARG A 212 -13.76 20.13 7.66
CA ARG A 212 -14.81 19.22 7.21
C ARG A 212 -15.73 19.88 6.17
N LEU A 213 -16.15 21.12 6.40
CA LEU A 213 -17.03 21.86 5.48
C LEU A 213 -16.35 22.13 4.13
N LEU A 214 -15.04 22.40 4.13
CA LEU A 214 -14.25 22.62 2.92
C LEU A 214 -13.80 21.32 2.23
N GLY A 215 -14.16 20.15 2.77
CA GLY A 215 -13.74 18.85 2.22
C GLY A 215 -12.22 18.65 2.25
N ARG A 216 -11.52 19.28 3.20
CA ARG A 216 -10.07 19.21 3.38
C ARG A 216 -9.65 18.19 4.45
N GLU A 217 -10.61 17.39 4.92
CA GLU A 217 -10.38 16.32 5.88
C GLU A 217 -9.44 15.29 5.23
N LYS A 218 -8.31 15.01 5.89
CA LYS A 218 -7.41 13.95 5.44
C LYS A 218 -7.98 12.63 5.90
N ASP A 219 -8.28 11.80 4.92
CA ASP A 219 -8.79 10.44 5.08
C ASP A 219 -7.69 9.46 5.55
N GLU A 220 -6.95 9.82 6.58
CA GLU A 220 -5.84 9.06 7.15
C GLU A 220 -6.07 8.73 8.62
N ILE A 221 -5.60 7.57 9.05
CA ILE A 221 -5.54 7.20 10.47
C ILE A 221 -4.09 7.36 10.96
N VAL A 222 -3.92 7.98 12.13
CA VAL A 222 -2.60 8.27 12.70
C VAL A 222 -2.39 7.35 13.89
N ILE A 223 -1.43 6.44 13.76
CA ILE A 223 -1.11 5.41 14.76
C ILE A 223 0.19 5.82 15.45
N ASN A 224 0.16 5.97 16.77
CA ASN A 224 1.35 6.26 17.56
C ASN A 224 2.19 4.98 17.77
N LEU A 225 3.37 4.91 17.16
CA LEU A 225 4.19 3.69 17.17
C LEU A 225 4.77 3.37 18.54
N GLU A 226 5.01 4.38 19.39
CA GLU A 226 5.52 4.17 20.75
C GLU A 226 4.46 3.54 21.65
N LYS A 227 3.23 4.08 21.62
CA LYS A 227 2.09 3.52 22.38
C LYS A 227 1.79 2.09 21.95
N LEU A 228 1.89 1.79 20.66
CA LEU A 228 1.68 0.44 20.14
C LEU A 228 2.71 -0.54 20.72
N ARG A 229 4.00 -0.19 20.71
CA ARG A 229 5.08 -1.03 21.26
C ARG A 229 4.92 -1.29 22.76
N ILE A 230 4.41 -0.31 23.51
CA ILE A 230 4.15 -0.45 24.95
C ILE A 230 2.98 -1.42 25.20
N LYS A 231 1.96 -1.41 24.34
CA LYS A 231 0.78 -2.29 24.46
C LYS A 231 1.01 -3.70 23.93
N SER A 232 1.96 -3.85 23.01
CA SER A 232 2.45 -5.15 22.50
C SER A 232 3.82 -5.54 23.09
N PRO A 233 4.01 -5.62 24.43
CA PRO A 233 5.23 -6.17 24.97
C PRO A 233 5.25 -7.65 24.58
N SER A 234 6.09 -7.96 23.60
CA SER A 234 6.23 -9.26 22.97
C SER A 234 5.91 -10.45 23.88
N SER A 235 5.03 -11.29 23.37
CA SER A 235 4.86 -12.71 23.63
C SER A 235 6.15 -13.51 23.36
N SER A 236 7.21 -13.21 24.10
CA SER A 236 8.50 -13.90 24.04
C SER A 236 8.90 -14.53 25.38
N VAL A 237 7.93 -15.00 26.18
CA VAL A 237 8.20 -15.89 27.33
C VAL A 237 7.08 -16.92 27.46
N ARG A 238 7.08 -17.97 26.63
CA ARG A 238 6.49 -19.30 26.94
C ARG A 238 7.05 -20.37 25.99
N LEU A 239 8.37 -20.52 26.00
CA LEU A 239 9.05 -21.76 25.64
C LEU A 239 10.11 -21.99 26.72
N ASN A 240 9.68 -22.50 27.88
CA ASN A 240 10.51 -23.23 28.85
C ASN A 240 9.70 -23.60 30.10
N GLU A 241 8.61 -24.36 29.97
CA GLU A 241 8.16 -25.21 31.09
C GLU A 241 7.18 -26.30 30.65
N MET A 242 7.55 -27.13 29.68
CA MET A 242 6.83 -28.39 29.47
C MET A 242 7.70 -29.45 28.82
N ASN A 243 8.72 -29.92 29.54
CA ASN A 243 9.26 -31.28 29.36
C ASN A 243 10.18 -31.69 30.52
N ARG A 244 9.57 -32.24 31.57
CA ARG A 244 10.21 -33.27 32.39
C ARG A 244 9.35 -34.53 32.30
N PRO A 245 9.78 -35.58 31.59
CA PRO A 245 9.22 -36.89 31.84
C PRO A 245 9.84 -37.45 33.13
N ALA A 246 8.97 -38.09 33.91
CA ALA A 246 9.29 -38.73 35.17
C ALA A 246 10.35 -39.82 34.99
N ASP A 247 11.31 -39.81 35.91
CA ASP A 247 12.28 -40.85 36.17
C ASP A 247 11.56 -42.12 36.64
N ASN A 248 11.50 -43.15 35.78
CA ASN A 248 11.09 -44.49 36.14
C ASN A 248 12.17 -45.45 35.62
N GLY A 249 13.02 -45.92 36.55
CA GLY A 249 14.07 -46.89 36.26
C GLY A 249 13.57 -48.27 35.83
N PHE A 250 14.43 -48.99 35.09
CA PHE A 250 14.77 -50.44 35.10
C PHE A 250 15.60 -50.74 33.81
N PRO A 251 16.36 -51.86 33.70
CA PRO A 251 17.80 -51.79 33.47
C PRO A 251 18.22 -52.35 32.10
N SER A 252 19.45 -51.97 31.73
CA SER A 252 20.38 -52.60 30.79
C SER A 252 19.99 -53.97 30.20
N ARG A 253 19.82 -54.01 28.86
CA ARG A 253 20.23 -55.15 28.03
C ARG A 253 20.77 -54.64 26.69
N ILE A 254 22.10 -54.65 26.60
CA ILE A 254 22.85 -54.52 25.34
C ILE A 254 22.62 -55.80 24.55
N VAL A 255 22.04 -55.68 23.35
CA VAL A 255 22.03 -56.74 22.35
C VAL A 255 22.74 -56.20 21.11
N CYS A 256 23.99 -56.64 20.93
CA CYS A 256 24.76 -56.41 19.71
C CYS A 256 24.26 -57.36 18.61
N TYR A 257 23.97 -56.83 17.42
CA TYR A 257 23.87 -57.63 16.20
C TYR A 257 25.13 -57.41 15.33
N PRO A 258 25.72 -58.49 14.76
CA PRO A 258 26.92 -58.41 13.94
C PRO A 258 26.64 -57.91 12.50
N PRO A 259 27.68 -57.42 11.78
CA PRO A 259 27.54 -56.93 10.41
C PRO A 259 27.53 -58.09 9.40
N ASN A 260 26.54 -58.13 8.52
CA ASN A 260 26.52 -59.09 7.42
C ASN A 260 27.43 -58.60 6.27
N LYS A 261 28.46 -59.39 5.94
CA LYS A 261 29.38 -59.22 4.81
C LYS A 261 29.06 -60.27 3.73
N SER A 262 28.55 -59.83 2.59
CA SER A 262 28.61 -60.50 1.28
C SER A 262 27.76 -59.67 0.31
N ALA A 263 28.13 -59.24 -0.90
CA ALA A 263 29.31 -59.34 -1.78
C ALA A 263 29.15 -58.16 -2.80
N VAL A 264 30.17 -57.39 -3.20
CA VAL A 264 31.07 -57.63 -4.37
C VAL A 264 30.28 -58.25 -5.55
N SER A 265 30.10 -57.66 -6.74
CA SER A 265 30.98 -56.85 -7.57
C SER A 265 30.29 -56.36 -8.86
N ARG A 266 30.75 -55.20 -9.35
CA ARG A 266 31.08 -54.77 -10.74
C ARG A 266 30.04 -54.85 -11.88
N LEU A 267 30.05 -53.73 -12.62
CA LEU A 267 30.00 -53.49 -14.09
C LEU A 267 29.00 -52.35 -14.32
N SER A 268 29.22 -51.31 -15.11
CA SER A 268 30.31 -50.87 -15.99
C SER A 268 29.91 -49.45 -16.44
N SER A 269 30.86 -48.52 -16.48
CA SER A 269 30.74 -47.28 -17.25
C SER A 269 30.60 -47.59 -18.74
N PRO A 270 30.05 -46.64 -19.52
CA PRO A 270 30.93 -46.05 -20.53
C PRO A 270 30.86 -44.52 -20.57
N SER A 271 32.04 -43.97 -20.77
CA SER A 271 32.36 -42.64 -21.27
C SER A 271 31.92 -42.45 -22.73
N VAL A 272 31.72 -41.19 -23.15
CA VAL A 272 32.43 -40.50 -24.27
C VAL A 272 31.56 -39.47 -25.03
N SER A 273 32.13 -38.25 -25.15
CA SER A 273 32.03 -37.15 -26.16
C SER A 273 30.68 -36.46 -26.40
N VAL A 274 30.56 -35.13 -26.27
CA VAL A 274 31.22 -34.02 -27.01
C VAL A 274 30.93 -34.05 -28.51
N THR A 275 29.96 -33.23 -28.89
CA THR A 275 29.94 -32.37 -30.09
C THR A 275 29.01 -31.19 -29.80
#